data_AF-A0A661VHD4-F1
#
_entry.id   AF-A0A661VHD4-F1
#
_cell.length_a   1.000
_cell.length_b   1.000
_cell.length_c   1.000
_cell.angle_alpha   90.00
_cell.angle_beta   90.00
_cell.angle_gamma   90.00
#
_symmetry.space_group_name_H-M   'P 1'
#
loop_
_entity.id
_entity.type
_entity.pdbx_description
1 polymer ?
#
loop_
_entity_poly.entity_id
_entity_poly.type
_entity_poly.pdbx_seq_one_letter_code
_entity_poly.pdbx_strand_id
1 'polypeptide(L)'
;SMEILKDRDFQLMVLACATAEDIAAEVEAKVRSIVSQAHPGVETFLFAHSHLRAIQEVLEKAGQKEFAALLSLQGYSNIRNVCLFVPLVMGAEVVVFIDDDEVFEDPDFMRKAREFIGGRFLGTTIDGVAGYYLNEDGDYYDKVRKEPWMTYWDRFGSKAEAFDEIIGVEKPRLKRTPFAFGGCMVIHRNLFRVVPFDPRITRGEDTDYVINARMFGFNFFLDNQLAIKHLPPPKTHPVWKRFREDIYRLLYDRSKITSQEKRPNMVLVEPEDFDPYPGAFLKDDLEDKILKTNLILALDYLTNNDVEACRETLQNIWLARTDAVPQDNTFLNYLALQERWRDLCHYVEEDDETRSRILDFIRRGGIYYEEEQRQKARLKELYARELASVTPDELAQLEFFSDLTKEELEILSRICEVRFYTEDEIVFEEGEVDNTLYIVRSGSVRVIRRDHLEEIVLAELSKGQHLGELSLIADTAHTATVIANEPTQIIVIRKEAFFEVLDVNAQIAKKLLLKLAKTLGERLRETNERYLSLKERAEMDVYMLL
;
A
#
# COMPACT_ATOMS: atom_id res chain seq x y z
N SER A 1 -6.50 18.78 -10.66
CA SER A 1 -6.29 17.86 -11.79
C SER A 1 -6.98 16.52 -11.59
N MET A 2 -6.98 15.93 -10.38
CA MET A 2 -7.66 14.65 -10.07
C MET A 2 -9.06 14.47 -10.69
N GLU A 3 -9.88 15.52 -10.76
CA GLU A 3 -11.24 15.47 -11.32
C GLU A 3 -11.31 14.94 -12.76
N ILE A 4 -10.24 15.09 -13.56
CA ILE A 4 -10.21 14.65 -14.95
C ILE A 4 -10.11 13.13 -15.11
N LEU A 5 -9.64 12.44 -14.07
CA LEU A 5 -9.43 10.99 -14.10
C LEU A 5 -10.80 10.31 -14.22
N LYS A 6 -10.99 9.53 -15.29
CA LYS A 6 -12.21 8.74 -15.51
C LYS A 6 -12.26 7.51 -14.61
N ASP A 7 -11.09 6.90 -14.44
CA ASP A 7 -10.89 5.72 -13.61
C ASP A 7 -10.56 6.18 -12.19
N ARG A 8 -11.42 5.80 -11.24
CA ARG A 8 -11.38 6.20 -9.83
C ARG A 8 -11.30 5.01 -8.87
N ASP A 9 -11.01 3.83 -9.42
CA ASP A 9 -10.84 2.59 -8.68
C ASP A 9 -9.41 2.52 -8.09
N PHE A 10 -9.15 3.38 -7.12
CA PHE A 10 -7.91 3.43 -6.34
C PHE A 10 -8.11 4.20 -5.04
N GLN A 11 -7.18 3.99 -4.09
CA GLN A 11 -7.08 4.77 -2.86
C GLN A 11 -5.96 5.80 -2.98
N LEU A 12 -6.23 7.04 -2.55
CA LEU A 12 -5.26 8.13 -2.53
C LEU A 12 -4.59 8.22 -1.16
N MET A 13 -3.27 8.03 -1.12
CA MET A 13 -2.46 8.22 0.09
C MET A 13 -1.65 9.52 -0.03
N VAL A 14 -1.95 10.51 0.82
CA VAL A 14 -1.22 11.78 0.88
C VAL A 14 -0.26 11.75 2.06
N LEU A 15 1.04 11.89 1.81
CA LEU A 15 2.05 11.95 2.87
C LEU A 15 2.31 13.41 3.28
N ALA A 16 2.12 13.70 4.57
CA ALA A 16 2.46 14.99 5.17
C ALA A 16 3.85 14.93 5.84
N CYS A 17 4.87 15.24 5.05
CA CYS A 17 6.27 15.24 5.47
C CYS A 17 6.72 16.64 5.90
N ALA A 18 7.04 16.79 7.19
CA ALA A 18 7.63 18.00 7.73
C ALA A 18 9.17 17.97 7.62
N THR A 19 9.77 19.11 7.27
CA THR A 19 11.24 19.26 7.20
C THR A 19 11.90 19.36 8.57
N ALA A 20 11.10 19.62 9.62
CA ALA A 20 11.54 19.69 11.00
C ALA A 20 10.44 19.14 11.93
N GLU A 21 10.85 18.55 13.05
CA GLU A 21 9.94 17.84 13.94
C GLU A 21 8.98 18.76 14.72
N ASP A 22 9.43 19.99 15.00
CA ASP A 22 8.67 21.02 15.72
C ASP A 22 7.46 21.53 14.94
N ILE A 23 7.53 21.54 13.60
CA ILE A 23 6.42 21.94 12.73
C ILE A 23 5.55 20.77 12.27
N ALA A 24 5.83 19.53 12.70
CA ALA A 24 5.16 18.33 12.16
C ALA A 24 3.63 18.34 12.35
N ALA A 25 3.16 18.78 13.52
CA ALA A 25 1.72 18.89 13.81
C ALA A 25 1.05 19.98 12.96
N GLU A 26 1.74 21.10 12.71
CA GLU A 26 1.23 22.19 11.88
C GLU A 26 1.12 21.77 10.41
N VAL A 27 2.13 21.05 9.91
CA VAL A 27 2.14 20.48 8.56
C VAL A 27 0.99 19.49 8.41
N GLU A 28 0.81 18.56 9.35
CA GLU A 28 -0.30 17.60 9.32
C GLU A 28 -1.66 18.31 9.28
N ALA A 29 -1.89 19.27 10.17
CA ALA A 29 -3.15 20.02 10.22
C ALA A 29 -3.42 20.80 8.92
N LYS A 30 -2.37 21.43 8.36
CA LYS A 30 -2.46 22.20 7.12
C LYS A 30 -2.79 21.30 5.92
N VAL A 31 -2.07 20.19 5.77
CA VAL A 31 -2.32 19.24 4.67
C VAL A 31 -3.71 18.61 4.80
N ARG A 32 -4.13 18.22 6.02
CA ARG A 32 -5.48 17.72 6.27
C ARG A 32 -6.54 18.71 5.78
N SER A 33 -6.40 19.99 6.14
CA SER A 33 -7.32 21.05 5.71
C SER A 33 -7.39 21.19 4.18
N ILE A 34 -6.24 21.16 3.50
CA ILE A 34 -6.17 21.23 2.03
C ILE A 34 -6.90 20.05 1.39
N VAL A 35 -6.60 18.83 1.83
CA VAL A 35 -7.17 17.60 1.25
C VAL A 35 -8.67 17.52 1.52
N SER A 36 -9.13 17.85 2.74
CA SER A 36 -10.55 17.91 3.08
C SER A 36 -11.33 18.89 2.21
N GLN A 37 -10.74 20.04 1.85
CA GLN A 37 -11.41 21.02 1.00
C GLN A 37 -11.42 20.61 -0.49
N ALA A 38 -10.38 19.91 -0.93
CA ALA A 38 -10.21 19.52 -2.33
C ALA A 38 -11.23 18.47 -2.81
N HIS A 39 -11.80 17.66 -1.92
CA HIS A 39 -12.76 16.58 -2.24
C HIS A 39 -12.34 15.75 -3.47
N PRO A 40 -11.23 14.97 -3.41
CA PRO A 40 -10.67 14.28 -4.57
C PRO A 40 -11.62 13.31 -5.28
N GLY A 41 -12.72 12.92 -4.61
CA GLY A 41 -13.73 12.02 -5.16
C GLY A 41 -13.24 10.58 -5.30
N VAL A 42 -12.24 10.22 -4.50
CA VAL A 42 -11.69 8.88 -4.25
C VAL A 42 -11.44 8.73 -2.75
N GLU A 43 -11.41 7.50 -2.24
CA GLU A 43 -11.08 7.25 -0.85
C GLU A 43 -9.67 7.78 -0.55
N THR A 44 -9.56 8.70 0.41
CA THR A 44 -8.34 9.47 0.64
C THR A 44 -7.89 9.36 2.09
N PHE A 45 -6.60 9.07 2.25
CA PHE A 45 -5.92 8.92 3.53
C PHE A 45 -4.81 9.96 3.65
N LEU A 46 -4.64 10.50 4.85
CA LEU A 46 -3.50 11.30 5.24
C LEU A 46 -2.57 10.46 6.11
N PHE A 47 -1.31 10.34 5.70
CA PHE A 47 -0.26 9.72 6.50
C PHE A 47 0.75 10.77 6.93
N ALA A 48 1.01 10.87 8.24
CA ALA A 48 1.84 11.92 8.82
C ALA A 48 2.75 11.37 9.92
N HIS A 49 3.58 12.23 10.52
CA HIS A 49 4.52 11.87 11.58
C HIS A 49 3.84 11.22 12.80
N SER A 50 2.63 11.65 13.15
CA SER A 50 1.82 11.06 14.22
C SER A 50 1.51 9.57 13.96
N HIS A 51 1.08 9.25 12.74
CA HIS A 51 0.80 7.89 12.29
C HIS A 51 2.07 7.03 12.27
N LEU A 52 3.18 7.55 11.73
CA LEU A 52 4.46 6.85 11.72
C LEU A 52 4.93 6.50 13.15
N ARG A 53 4.86 7.45 14.09
CA ARG A 53 5.25 7.21 15.49
C ARG A 53 4.40 6.10 16.12
N ALA A 54 3.09 6.11 15.90
CA ALA A 54 2.20 5.07 16.40
C ALA A 54 2.56 3.68 15.84
N ILE A 55 2.90 3.59 14.55
CA ILE A 55 3.32 2.34 13.90
C ILE A 55 4.67 1.87 14.47
N GLN A 56 5.64 2.77 14.62
CA GLN A 56 6.92 2.45 15.24
C GLN A 56 6.72 1.92 16.66
N GLU A 57 5.85 2.54 17.47
CA GLU A 57 5.52 2.04 18.81
C GLU A 57 4.89 0.63 18.80
N VAL A 58 4.05 0.30 17.82
CA VAL A 58 3.48 -1.05 17.69
C VAL A 58 4.60 -2.05 17.43
N LEU A 59 5.47 -1.78 16.46
CA LEU A 59 6.61 -2.64 16.12
C LEU A 59 7.57 -2.80 17.32
N GLU A 60 7.88 -1.71 18.02
CA GLU A 60 8.73 -1.74 19.21
C GLU A 60 8.12 -2.56 20.36
N LYS A 61 6.80 -2.43 20.60
CA LYS A 61 6.08 -3.22 21.61
C LYS A 61 6.03 -4.70 21.25
N ALA A 62 6.07 -5.04 19.97
CA ALA A 62 6.21 -6.41 19.47
C ALA A 62 7.67 -6.92 19.48
N GLY A 63 8.62 -6.13 19.99
CA GLY A 63 10.05 -6.49 20.05
C GLY A 63 10.82 -6.23 18.75
N GLN A 64 10.19 -5.64 17.74
CA GLN A 64 10.74 -5.44 16.39
C GLN A 64 11.34 -4.04 16.20
N LYS A 65 12.27 -3.67 17.09
CA LYS A 65 12.88 -2.33 17.08
C LYS A 65 13.70 -2.04 15.82
N GLU A 66 14.32 -3.06 15.25
CA GLU A 66 15.09 -2.94 14.01
C GLU A 66 14.21 -2.64 12.79
N PHE A 67 12.98 -3.18 12.76
CA PHE A 67 12.00 -2.89 11.72
C PHE A 67 11.43 -1.48 11.83
N ALA A 68 11.14 -1.03 13.05
CA ALA A 68 10.71 0.35 13.30
C ALA A 68 11.72 1.38 12.77
N ALA A 69 13.01 1.08 12.87
CA ALA A 69 14.10 1.94 12.40
C ALA A 69 14.23 2.03 10.87
N LEU A 70 13.59 1.14 10.10
CA LEU A 70 13.56 1.22 8.63
C LEU A 70 12.57 2.25 8.09
N LEU A 71 11.62 2.69 8.92
CA LEU A 71 10.54 3.58 8.53
C LEU A 71 10.83 5.00 9.02
N SER A 72 10.86 5.97 8.11
CA SER A 72 11.13 7.37 8.43
C SER A 72 10.48 8.30 7.40
N LEU A 73 9.99 9.47 7.85
CA LEU A 73 9.52 10.55 6.97
C LEU A 73 10.60 11.62 6.72
N GLN A 74 11.87 11.29 6.98
CA GLN A 74 13.02 12.17 6.75
C GLN A 74 13.90 11.66 5.60
N GLY A 75 14.11 12.49 4.59
CA GLY A 75 14.87 12.15 3.39
C GLY A 75 14.02 11.39 2.36
N TYR A 76 14.24 11.68 1.08
CA TYR A 76 13.39 11.20 -0.03
C TYR A 76 13.29 9.67 -0.07
N SER A 77 14.42 8.94 0.00
CA SER A 77 14.42 7.48 -0.01
C SER A 77 13.59 6.85 1.13
N ASN A 78 13.67 7.42 2.33
CA ASN A 78 12.88 6.92 3.46
C ASN A 78 11.38 7.19 3.27
N ILE A 79 11.03 8.37 2.75
CA ILE A 79 9.64 8.72 2.41
C ILE A 79 9.12 7.74 1.36
N ARG A 80 9.89 7.46 0.31
CA ARG A 80 9.55 6.45 -0.71
C ARG A 80 9.38 5.06 -0.10
N ASN A 81 10.21 4.66 0.87
CA ASN A 81 10.01 3.41 1.61
C ASN A 81 8.68 3.40 2.39
N VAL A 82 8.28 4.50 3.02
CA VAL A 82 6.94 4.58 3.65
C VAL A 82 5.83 4.44 2.60
N CYS A 83 5.99 5.00 1.41
CA CYS A 83 5.08 4.81 0.29
C CYS A 83 5.05 3.39 -0.28
N LEU A 84 6.00 2.51 0.08
CA LEU A 84 5.94 1.08 -0.22
C LEU A 84 5.32 0.29 0.94
N PHE A 85 5.69 0.65 2.17
CA PHE A 85 5.25 -0.03 3.39
C PHE A 85 3.76 0.15 3.67
N VAL A 86 3.24 1.37 3.54
CA VAL A 86 1.84 1.66 3.84
C VAL A 86 0.90 0.88 2.89
N PRO A 87 1.11 0.90 1.56
CA PRO A 87 0.32 0.06 0.65
C PRO A 87 0.47 -1.43 0.91
N LEU A 88 1.65 -1.92 1.31
CA LEU A 88 1.85 -3.32 1.72
C LEU A 88 0.90 -3.72 2.85
N VAL A 89 0.84 -2.92 3.92
CA VAL A 89 -0.06 -3.16 5.06
C VAL A 89 -1.52 -3.16 4.62
N MET A 90 -1.88 -2.18 3.79
CA MET A 90 -3.23 -2.02 3.22
C MET A 90 -3.61 -3.14 2.24
N GLY A 91 -2.67 -3.97 1.82
CA GLY A 91 -2.93 -5.09 0.92
C GLY A 91 -2.86 -4.73 -0.57
N ALA A 92 -2.31 -3.58 -0.94
CA ALA A 92 -2.22 -3.15 -2.33
C ALA A 92 -1.34 -4.08 -3.18
N GLU A 93 -1.71 -4.29 -4.44
CA GLU A 93 -0.90 -5.02 -5.43
C GLU A 93 0.02 -4.09 -6.23
N VAL A 94 -0.40 -2.83 -6.42
CA VAL A 94 0.29 -1.85 -7.26
C VAL A 94 0.33 -0.51 -6.54
N VAL A 95 1.48 0.15 -6.57
CA VAL A 95 1.66 1.52 -6.09
C VAL A 95 1.95 2.42 -7.27
N VAL A 96 1.21 3.53 -7.38
CA VAL A 96 1.48 4.61 -8.34
C VAL A 96 1.99 5.81 -7.54
N PHE A 97 3.23 6.18 -7.77
CA PHE A 97 3.82 7.39 -7.19
C PHE A 97 3.45 8.60 -8.01
N ILE A 98 3.16 9.71 -7.32
CA ILE A 98 2.88 11.04 -7.88
C ILE A 98 3.49 12.06 -6.92
N ASP A 99 4.25 13.01 -7.46
CA ASP A 99 4.88 14.09 -6.70
C ASP A 99 3.96 15.32 -6.64
N ASP A 100 4.19 16.23 -5.69
CA ASP A 100 3.31 17.37 -5.41
C ASP A 100 3.39 18.50 -6.45
N ASP A 101 4.38 18.44 -7.34
CA ASP A 101 4.58 19.34 -8.48
C ASP A 101 4.08 18.75 -9.81
N GLU A 102 3.29 17.69 -9.76
CA GLU A 102 2.76 17.00 -10.94
C GLU A 102 1.25 17.18 -11.12
N VAL A 103 0.82 17.21 -12.39
CA VAL A 103 -0.55 17.52 -12.76
C VAL A 103 -1.06 16.52 -13.80
N PHE A 104 -2.14 15.82 -13.49
CA PHE A 104 -2.86 15.02 -14.48
C PHE A 104 -3.45 15.93 -15.57
N GLU A 105 -3.15 15.61 -16.83
CA GLU A 105 -3.82 16.13 -18.03
C GLU A 105 -4.47 15.02 -18.86
N ASP A 106 -4.08 13.76 -18.64
CA ASP A 106 -4.61 12.58 -19.30
C ASP A 106 -5.73 11.91 -18.46
N PRO A 107 -6.98 11.88 -18.93
CA PRO A 107 -8.09 11.24 -18.20
C PRO A 107 -7.95 9.72 -18.05
N ASP A 108 -7.13 9.08 -18.89
CA ASP A 108 -6.91 7.63 -18.89
C ASP A 108 -5.60 7.24 -18.18
N PHE A 109 -4.94 8.16 -17.49
CA PHE A 109 -3.62 7.94 -16.84
C PHE A 109 -3.61 6.69 -15.94
N MET A 110 -4.57 6.57 -15.03
CA MET A 110 -4.65 5.44 -14.09
C MET A 110 -4.87 4.09 -14.80
N ARG A 111 -5.68 4.10 -15.87
CA ARG A 111 -5.88 2.91 -16.71
C ARG A 111 -4.56 2.48 -17.38
N LYS A 112 -3.80 3.43 -17.92
CA LYS A 112 -2.50 3.16 -18.57
C LYS A 112 -1.45 2.68 -17.56
N ALA A 113 -1.40 3.29 -16.38
CA ALA A 113 -0.49 2.90 -15.30
C ALA A 113 -0.69 1.43 -14.88
N ARG A 114 -1.94 0.96 -14.86
CA ARG A 114 -2.29 -0.43 -14.50
C ARG A 114 -2.25 -1.42 -15.67
N GLU A 115 -2.16 -0.94 -16.92
CA GLU A 115 -2.40 -1.77 -18.12
C GLU A 115 -1.43 -2.95 -18.27
N PHE A 116 -0.18 -2.76 -17.85
CA PHE A 116 0.89 -3.75 -18.06
C PHE A 116 1.53 -4.28 -16.79
N ILE A 117 1.50 -3.51 -15.70
CA ILE A 117 2.17 -3.86 -14.44
C ILE A 117 1.69 -5.23 -13.92
N GLY A 118 2.61 -6.06 -13.42
CA GLY A 118 2.32 -7.44 -13.00
C GLY A 118 2.18 -8.45 -14.15
N GLY A 119 2.10 -7.98 -15.39
CA GLY A 119 2.03 -8.82 -16.59
C GLY A 119 3.38 -9.35 -17.06
N ARG A 120 3.42 -9.81 -18.31
CA ARG A 120 4.66 -10.26 -18.99
C ARG A 120 4.85 -9.57 -20.34
N PHE A 121 6.09 -9.17 -20.62
CA PHE A 121 6.52 -8.65 -21.91
C PHE A 121 7.76 -9.41 -22.39
N LEU A 122 7.68 -10.02 -23.59
CA LEU A 122 8.76 -10.83 -24.18
C LEU A 122 9.31 -11.90 -23.21
N GLY A 123 8.41 -12.58 -22.49
CA GLY A 123 8.77 -13.64 -21.52
C GLY A 123 9.28 -13.14 -20.16
N THR A 124 9.45 -11.83 -20.00
CA THR A 124 9.92 -11.17 -18.76
C THR A 124 8.72 -10.64 -17.98
N THR A 125 8.73 -10.70 -16.64
CA THR A 125 7.76 -10.00 -15.79
C THR A 125 7.88 -8.49 -15.93
N ILE A 126 6.79 -7.76 -15.67
CA ILE A 126 6.76 -6.30 -15.67
C ILE A 126 6.58 -5.86 -14.21
N ASP A 127 7.71 -5.66 -13.52
CA ASP A 127 7.74 -5.44 -12.08
C ASP A 127 7.67 -3.95 -11.71
N GLY A 128 8.08 -3.09 -12.63
CA GLY A 128 7.91 -1.64 -12.56
C GLY A 128 7.69 -0.99 -13.93
N VAL A 129 6.90 0.07 -13.95
CA VAL A 129 6.64 0.89 -15.13
C VAL A 129 6.94 2.36 -14.81
N ALA A 130 7.87 2.96 -15.54
CA ALA A 130 8.12 4.38 -15.55
C ALA A 130 7.25 5.05 -16.62
N GLY A 131 6.69 6.20 -16.31
CA GLY A 131 6.26 7.17 -17.30
C GLY A 131 7.32 8.25 -17.49
N TYR A 132 6.93 9.36 -18.12
CA TYR A 132 7.81 10.48 -18.39
C TYR A 132 7.13 11.82 -18.16
N TYR A 133 7.95 12.85 -18.00
CA TYR A 133 7.51 14.20 -17.69
C TYR A 133 7.31 15.03 -18.95
N LEU A 134 6.21 15.77 -18.96
CA LEU A 134 5.96 16.83 -19.92
C LEU A 134 6.19 18.17 -19.21
N ASN A 135 7.02 19.02 -19.81
CA ASN A 135 7.26 20.38 -19.33
C ASN A 135 6.05 21.30 -19.64
N GLU A 136 6.14 22.58 -19.27
CA GLU A 136 5.10 23.60 -19.52
C GLU A 136 4.61 23.69 -20.97
N ASP A 137 5.46 23.38 -21.96
CA ASP A 137 5.11 23.43 -23.39
C ASP A 137 4.57 22.09 -23.92
N GLY A 138 4.54 21.04 -23.09
CA GLY A 138 4.13 19.70 -23.49
C GLY A 138 5.26 18.89 -24.15
N ASP A 139 6.52 19.26 -23.91
CA ASP A 139 7.69 18.56 -24.43
C ASP A 139 8.39 17.77 -23.30
N TYR A 140 8.98 16.62 -23.63
CA TYR A 140 9.74 15.78 -22.71
C TYR A 140 11.22 16.15 -22.63
N TYR A 141 11.73 17.03 -23.51
CA TYR A 141 13.08 17.54 -23.39
C TYR A 141 13.22 18.59 -22.28
N ASP A 142 14.35 18.54 -21.57
CA ASP A 142 14.76 19.58 -20.65
C ASP A 142 15.12 20.86 -21.42
N LYS A 143 14.52 22.00 -21.06
CA LYS A 143 14.87 23.32 -21.62
C LYS A 143 16.22 23.79 -21.09
N VAL A 144 17.31 23.39 -21.75
CA VAL A 144 18.68 23.72 -21.31
C VAL A 144 19.46 24.42 -22.41
N ARG A 145 20.06 25.55 -22.06
CA ARG A 145 21.07 26.22 -22.90
C ARG A 145 22.40 25.51 -22.70
N LYS A 146 23.03 25.06 -23.78
CA LYS A 146 24.40 24.50 -23.71
C LYS A 146 25.38 25.55 -23.21
N GLU A 147 26.10 25.19 -22.16
CA GLU A 147 27.16 26.01 -21.54
C GLU A 147 28.52 25.31 -21.69
N PRO A 148 29.65 26.04 -21.72
CA PRO A 148 30.96 25.45 -21.99
C PRO A 148 31.34 24.29 -21.06
N TRP A 149 30.94 24.35 -19.79
CA TRP A 149 31.22 23.29 -18.82
C TRP A 149 30.51 21.97 -19.12
N MET A 150 29.39 22.02 -19.85
CA MET A 150 28.64 20.83 -20.26
C MET A 150 29.40 19.99 -21.30
N THR A 151 30.52 20.47 -21.84
CA THR A 151 31.36 19.70 -22.77
C THR A 151 31.76 18.32 -22.21
N TYR A 152 32.02 18.23 -20.90
CA TYR A 152 32.36 16.98 -20.22
C TYR A 152 31.25 16.47 -19.29
N TRP A 153 30.16 17.23 -19.17
CA TRP A 153 29.01 16.93 -18.32
C TRP A 153 27.69 17.21 -19.02
N ASP A 154 27.49 16.63 -20.21
CA ASP A 154 26.24 16.80 -20.98
C ASP A 154 25.17 15.81 -20.50
N ARG A 155 24.82 15.91 -19.22
CA ARG A 155 23.79 15.04 -18.60
C ARG A 155 22.44 15.20 -19.29
N PHE A 156 22.12 16.41 -19.72
CA PHE A 156 20.87 16.71 -20.42
C PHE A 156 20.86 16.13 -21.84
N GLY A 157 21.98 16.20 -22.56
CA GLY A 157 22.13 15.54 -23.87
C GLY A 157 22.04 14.02 -23.76
N SER A 158 22.73 13.42 -22.78
CA SER A 158 22.67 11.98 -22.51
C SER A 158 21.27 11.51 -22.12
N LYS A 159 20.52 12.30 -21.33
CA LYS A 159 19.12 12.02 -21.03
C LYS A 159 18.21 12.18 -22.25
N ALA A 160 18.46 13.19 -23.10
CA ALA A 160 17.72 13.39 -24.34
C ALA A 160 17.92 12.21 -25.32
N GLU A 161 19.16 11.70 -25.44
CA GLU A 161 19.47 10.50 -26.22
C GLU A 161 18.68 9.28 -25.72
N ALA A 162 18.63 9.07 -24.39
CA ALA A 162 17.81 8.00 -23.83
C ALA A 162 16.33 8.17 -24.17
N PHE A 163 15.81 9.40 -24.13
CA PHE A 163 14.44 9.67 -24.51
C PHE A 163 14.17 9.44 -26.00
N ASP A 164 15.11 9.75 -26.88
CA ASP A 164 14.99 9.48 -28.31
C ASP A 164 14.85 7.97 -28.56
N GLU A 165 15.61 7.14 -27.85
CA GLU A 165 15.58 5.68 -27.97
C GLU A 165 14.31 5.04 -27.37
N ILE A 166 13.78 5.61 -26.28
CA ILE A 166 12.71 4.99 -25.49
C ILE A 166 11.34 5.61 -25.79
N ILE A 167 11.24 6.93 -25.78
CA ILE A 167 9.99 7.69 -25.99
C ILE A 167 9.81 8.02 -27.47
N GLY A 168 10.87 8.52 -28.12
CA GLY A 168 10.85 9.00 -29.50
C GLY A 168 10.52 7.93 -30.54
N VAL A 169 10.64 6.64 -30.19
CA VAL A 169 10.26 5.51 -31.05
C VAL A 169 8.83 5.07 -30.78
N GLU A 170 7.97 5.03 -31.80
CA GLU A 170 6.53 4.73 -31.66
C GLU A 170 6.26 3.31 -31.13
N LYS A 171 6.97 2.29 -31.64
CA LYS A 171 6.75 0.87 -31.29
C LYS A 171 8.06 0.16 -30.95
N PRO A 172 8.05 -0.80 -29.99
CA PRO A 172 6.92 -1.20 -29.12
C PRO A 172 6.54 -0.12 -28.10
N ARG A 173 5.35 -0.14 -27.49
CA ARG A 173 4.96 0.87 -26.49
C ARG A 173 5.85 0.83 -25.24
N LEU A 174 6.03 -0.38 -24.68
CA LEU A 174 6.94 -0.65 -23.57
C LEU A 174 8.36 -0.91 -24.06
N LYS A 175 9.34 -0.26 -23.43
CA LYS A 175 10.77 -0.53 -23.62
C LYS A 175 11.45 -0.68 -22.27
N ARG A 176 12.50 -1.49 -22.16
CA ARG A 176 13.33 -1.49 -20.96
C ARG A 176 13.91 -0.10 -20.76
N THR A 177 13.98 0.35 -19.52
CA THR A 177 14.48 1.68 -19.19
C THR A 177 15.70 1.60 -18.26
N PRO A 178 16.70 2.47 -18.45
CA PRO A 178 17.85 2.59 -17.56
C PRO A 178 17.58 3.51 -16.35
N PHE A 179 16.46 4.23 -16.31
CA PHE A 179 16.05 5.08 -15.19
C PHE A 179 14.53 5.18 -15.08
N ALA A 180 14.07 5.73 -13.96
CA ALA A 180 12.69 6.09 -13.73
C ALA A 180 12.62 7.53 -13.18
N PHE A 181 11.42 8.11 -13.22
CA PHE A 181 11.13 9.38 -12.56
C PHE A 181 10.16 9.13 -11.42
N GLY A 182 10.55 9.55 -10.22
CA GLY A 182 9.89 9.17 -8.97
C GLY A 182 8.40 9.42 -8.94
N GLY A 183 7.93 10.59 -9.35
CA GLY A 183 6.50 10.93 -9.39
C GLY A 183 5.74 10.39 -10.62
N CYS A 184 6.39 9.68 -11.54
CA CYS A 184 5.65 8.94 -12.57
C CYS A 184 6.12 7.50 -12.61
N MET A 185 6.05 6.84 -11.45
CA MET A 185 6.56 5.50 -11.25
C MET A 185 5.48 4.57 -10.70
N VAL A 186 5.31 3.42 -11.36
CA VAL A 186 4.36 2.37 -10.97
C VAL A 186 5.15 1.15 -10.54
N ILE A 187 4.87 0.62 -9.35
CA ILE A 187 5.62 -0.49 -8.76
C ILE A 187 4.67 -1.62 -8.34
N HIS A 188 5.00 -2.84 -8.76
CA HIS A 188 4.26 -4.04 -8.39
C HIS A 188 4.70 -4.57 -7.01
N ARG A 189 3.78 -5.22 -6.29
CA ARG A 189 4.01 -5.84 -4.97
C ARG A 189 5.20 -6.79 -4.92
N ASN A 190 5.39 -7.58 -5.96
CA ASN A 190 6.54 -8.49 -6.03
C ASN A 190 7.89 -7.77 -5.93
N LEU A 191 7.98 -6.55 -6.46
CA LEU A 191 9.19 -5.73 -6.41
C LEU A 191 9.31 -5.05 -5.04
N PHE A 192 8.29 -4.32 -4.59
CA PHE A 192 8.43 -3.52 -3.37
C PHE A 192 8.50 -4.34 -2.06
N ARG A 193 8.08 -5.61 -2.06
CA ARG A 193 8.32 -6.54 -0.94
C ARG A 193 9.78 -6.94 -0.78
N VAL A 194 10.57 -6.80 -1.85
CA VAL A 194 11.95 -7.26 -1.90
C VAL A 194 12.91 -6.09 -1.89
N VAL A 195 12.67 -5.06 -2.69
CA VAL A 195 13.62 -3.97 -2.97
C VAL A 195 13.14 -2.67 -2.31
N PRO A 196 13.84 -2.17 -1.27
CA PRO A 196 13.63 -0.82 -0.74
C PRO A 196 14.45 0.24 -1.49
N PHE A 197 14.06 1.50 -1.35
CA PHE A 197 14.92 2.65 -1.66
C PHE A 197 16.05 2.74 -0.63
N ASP A 198 17.26 3.07 -1.09
CA ASP A 198 18.45 3.18 -0.23
C ASP A 198 18.47 4.53 0.53
N PRO A 199 18.37 4.56 1.87
CA PRO A 199 18.42 5.81 2.63
C PRO A 199 19.78 6.52 2.59
N ARG A 200 20.85 5.84 2.16
CA ARG A 200 22.19 6.42 2.09
C ARG A 200 22.41 7.27 0.84
N ILE A 201 21.61 7.07 -0.22
CA ILE A 201 21.58 8.00 -1.34
C ILE A 201 20.63 9.16 -1.00
N THR A 202 21.17 10.38 -0.92
CA THR A 202 20.41 11.56 -0.49
C THR A 202 19.67 12.25 -1.63
N ARG A 203 20.00 11.89 -2.89
CA ARG A 203 19.39 12.42 -4.12
C ARG A 203 19.61 11.43 -5.27
N GLY A 204 18.60 11.21 -6.11
CA GLY A 204 18.70 10.29 -7.26
C GLY A 204 18.23 8.88 -6.93
N GLU A 205 17.47 8.76 -5.85
CA GLU A 205 16.89 7.55 -5.30
C GLU A 205 16.08 6.74 -6.32
N ASP A 206 15.42 7.39 -7.29
CA ASP A 206 14.64 6.67 -8.31
C ASP A 206 15.53 5.91 -9.29
N THR A 207 16.68 6.51 -9.65
CA THR A 207 17.66 5.88 -10.52
C THR A 207 18.37 4.75 -9.78
N ASP A 208 18.77 4.99 -8.54
CA ASP A 208 19.31 3.96 -7.66
C ASP A 208 18.32 2.80 -7.45
N TYR A 209 17.02 3.09 -7.31
CA TYR A 209 15.99 2.07 -7.19
C TYR A 209 15.90 1.17 -8.42
N VAL A 210 16.03 1.72 -9.63
CA VAL A 210 16.09 0.92 -10.87
C VAL A 210 17.36 0.06 -10.93
N ILE A 211 18.50 0.58 -10.50
CA ILE A 211 19.76 -0.20 -10.38
C ILE A 211 19.56 -1.36 -9.40
N ASN A 212 19.03 -1.08 -8.21
CA ASN A 212 18.74 -2.07 -7.19
C ASN A 212 17.75 -3.14 -7.69
N ALA A 213 16.63 -2.73 -8.30
CA ALA A 213 15.65 -3.65 -8.87
C ALA A 213 16.30 -4.60 -9.89
N ARG A 214 17.17 -4.07 -10.75
CA ARG A 214 17.89 -4.86 -11.76
C ARG A 214 18.86 -5.87 -11.12
N MET A 215 19.59 -5.48 -10.08
CA MET A 215 20.48 -6.39 -9.33
C MET A 215 19.73 -7.58 -8.72
N PHE A 216 18.46 -7.38 -8.33
CA PHE A 216 17.58 -8.44 -7.82
C PHE A 216 16.78 -9.17 -8.92
N GLY A 217 17.07 -8.91 -10.19
CA GLY A 217 16.44 -9.59 -11.33
C GLY A 217 15.06 -9.07 -11.72
N PHE A 218 14.59 -8.00 -11.09
CA PHE A 218 13.33 -7.34 -11.44
C PHE A 218 13.49 -6.45 -12.68
N ASN A 219 12.38 -6.25 -13.38
CA ASN A 219 12.39 -5.63 -14.69
C ASN A 219 11.56 -4.36 -14.71
N PHE A 220 12.23 -3.27 -15.06
CA PHE A 220 11.64 -1.95 -15.21
C PHE A 220 11.48 -1.61 -16.69
N PHE A 221 10.29 -1.11 -17.04
CA PHE A 221 9.98 -0.66 -18.38
C PHE A 221 9.53 0.79 -18.36
N LEU A 222 9.75 1.54 -19.44
CA LEU A 222 9.10 2.82 -19.67
C LEU A 222 7.96 2.65 -20.67
N ASP A 223 6.82 3.24 -20.35
CA ASP A 223 5.66 3.35 -21.23
C ASP A 223 5.66 4.71 -21.93
N ASN A 224 5.87 4.73 -23.25
CA ASN A 224 5.89 5.96 -24.03
C ASN A 224 4.51 6.63 -24.20
N GLN A 225 3.45 6.09 -23.59
CA GLN A 225 2.12 6.71 -23.52
C GLN A 225 1.70 7.10 -22.10
N LEU A 226 2.51 6.80 -21.08
CA LEU A 226 2.29 7.19 -19.69
C LEU A 226 3.07 8.47 -19.42
N ALA A 227 2.38 9.60 -19.49
CA ALA A 227 2.98 10.91 -19.33
C ALA A 227 2.24 11.73 -18.28
N ILE A 228 2.96 12.56 -17.54
CA ILE A 228 2.40 13.50 -16.58
C ILE A 228 3.02 14.88 -16.74
N LYS A 229 2.23 15.93 -16.51
CA LYS A 229 2.73 17.31 -16.54
C LYS A 229 3.56 17.55 -15.28
N HIS A 230 4.78 18.04 -15.45
CA HIS A 230 5.69 18.35 -14.34
C HIS A 230 5.94 19.87 -14.27
N LEU A 231 5.59 20.48 -13.13
CA LEU A 231 5.66 21.93 -12.88
C LEU A 231 6.56 22.23 -11.66
N PRO A 232 7.87 21.87 -11.72
CA PRO A 232 8.75 22.00 -10.58
C PRO A 232 9.00 23.47 -10.21
N PRO A 233 9.25 23.76 -8.92
CA PRO A 233 9.63 25.11 -8.51
C PRO A 233 10.95 25.56 -9.16
N PRO A 234 11.17 26.88 -9.31
CA PRO A 234 12.40 27.40 -9.89
C PRO A 234 13.65 26.89 -9.14
N LYS A 235 14.66 26.43 -9.88
CA LYS A 235 15.94 26.01 -9.30
C LYS A 235 16.72 27.24 -8.83
N THR A 236 16.75 27.48 -7.52
CA THR A 236 17.42 28.64 -6.90
C THR A 236 18.89 28.41 -6.55
N HIS A 237 19.35 27.16 -6.52
CA HIS A 237 20.72 26.83 -6.17
C HIS A 237 21.72 27.03 -7.33
N PRO A 238 22.96 27.48 -7.02
CA PRO A 238 23.99 27.70 -8.03
C PRO A 238 24.42 26.39 -8.69
N VAL A 239 24.94 26.49 -9.92
CA VAL A 239 25.34 25.33 -10.74
C VAL A 239 26.33 24.44 -9.99
N TRP A 240 27.36 25.01 -9.35
CA TRP A 240 28.36 24.25 -8.61
C TRP A 240 27.77 23.38 -7.49
N LYS A 241 26.68 23.82 -6.83
CA LYS A 241 26.04 23.10 -5.73
C LYS A 241 25.23 21.93 -6.25
N ARG A 242 24.46 22.15 -7.33
CA ARG A 242 23.73 21.07 -8.00
C ARG A 242 24.70 20.02 -8.58
N PHE A 243 25.82 20.49 -9.13
CA PHE A 243 26.86 19.61 -9.64
C PHE A 243 27.54 18.81 -8.52
N ARG A 244 27.75 19.42 -7.34
CA ARG A 244 28.21 18.70 -6.14
C ARG A 244 27.27 17.54 -5.79
N GLU A 245 25.96 17.75 -5.76
CA GLU A 245 24.99 16.68 -5.48
C GLU A 245 25.04 15.56 -6.54
N ASP A 246 25.21 15.93 -7.82
CA ASP A 246 25.42 14.97 -8.91
C ASP A 246 26.70 14.12 -8.70
N ILE A 247 27.79 14.72 -8.21
CA ILE A 247 29.04 14.00 -7.87
C ILE A 247 28.77 12.94 -6.79
N TYR A 248 28.14 13.32 -5.67
CA TYR A 248 27.88 12.39 -4.57
C TYR A 248 27.05 11.19 -5.02
N ARG A 249 25.93 11.44 -5.71
CA ARG A 249 25.02 10.35 -6.10
C ARG A 249 25.63 9.40 -7.12
N LEU A 250 26.33 9.91 -8.14
CA LEU A 250 26.92 9.07 -9.19
C LEU A 250 28.13 8.28 -8.69
N LEU A 251 28.94 8.86 -7.80
CA LEU A 251 30.03 8.11 -7.15
C LEU A 251 29.47 7.00 -6.24
N TYR A 252 28.35 7.26 -5.55
CA TYR A 252 27.67 6.26 -4.74
C TYR A 252 27.11 5.11 -5.59
N ASP A 253 26.34 5.42 -6.64
CA ASP A 253 25.77 4.43 -7.57
C ASP A 253 26.87 3.59 -8.24
N ARG A 254 27.93 4.23 -8.75
CA ARG A 254 29.07 3.53 -9.33
C ARG A 254 29.79 2.66 -8.30
N SER A 255 29.96 3.14 -7.07
CA SER A 255 30.52 2.32 -5.99
C SER A 255 29.65 1.09 -5.74
N LYS A 256 28.32 1.22 -5.75
CA LYS A 256 27.39 0.11 -5.56
C LYS A 256 27.52 -0.92 -6.67
N ILE A 257 27.60 -0.48 -7.92
CA ILE A 257 27.82 -1.35 -9.08
C ILE A 257 29.18 -2.05 -9.01
N THR A 258 30.26 -1.30 -8.78
CA THR A 258 31.63 -1.85 -8.83
C THR A 258 32.00 -2.70 -7.61
N SER A 259 31.29 -2.54 -6.48
CA SER A 259 31.49 -3.34 -5.26
C SER A 259 30.63 -4.61 -5.17
N GLN A 260 29.86 -4.93 -6.22
CA GLN A 260 29.03 -6.12 -6.30
C GLN A 260 29.84 -7.41 -6.10
N GLU A 261 29.22 -8.39 -5.44
CA GLU A 261 29.73 -9.75 -5.31
C GLU A 261 28.75 -10.73 -5.94
N LYS A 262 29.26 -11.84 -6.50
CA LYS A 262 28.40 -12.91 -7.01
C LYS A 262 27.59 -13.53 -5.87
N ARG A 263 26.26 -13.47 -5.97
CA ARG A 263 25.31 -14.07 -5.03
C ARG A 263 24.30 -14.94 -5.79
N PRO A 264 23.80 -16.04 -5.18
CA PRO A 264 22.71 -16.80 -5.76
C PRO A 264 21.48 -15.91 -6.00
N ASN A 265 20.78 -16.12 -7.12
CA ASN A 265 19.55 -15.42 -7.48
C ASN A 265 19.67 -13.89 -7.64
N MET A 266 20.89 -13.37 -7.83
CA MET A 266 21.13 -11.97 -8.18
C MET A 266 21.76 -11.85 -9.57
N VAL A 267 21.53 -10.71 -10.20
CA VAL A 267 22.11 -10.34 -11.49
C VAL A 267 23.20 -9.32 -11.24
N LEU A 268 24.39 -9.56 -11.80
CA LEU A 268 25.42 -8.53 -11.86
C LEU A 268 25.03 -7.53 -12.93
N VAL A 269 24.99 -6.26 -12.56
CA VAL A 269 24.75 -5.15 -13.50
C VAL A 269 26.05 -4.39 -13.75
N GLU A 270 26.17 -3.78 -14.91
CA GLU A 270 27.31 -2.97 -15.32
C GLU A 270 26.85 -1.56 -15.71
N PRO A 271 27.73 -0.54 -15.72
CA PRO A 271 27.37 0.82 -16.16
C PRO A 271 26.66 0.86 -17.52
N GLU A 272 27.06 0.00 -18.46
CA GLU A 272 26.49 -0.13 -19.79
C GLU A 272 25.02 -0.56 -19.80
N ASP A 273 24.55 -1.28 -18.78
CA ASP A 273 23.13 -1.65 -18.65
C ASP A 273 22.23 -0.42 -18.44
N PHE A 274 22.84 0.72 -18.12
CA PHE A 274 22.20 1.99 -17.82
C PHE A 274 22.53 3.08 -18.85
N ASP A 275 23.14 2.74 -19.99
CA ASP A 275 23.39 3.69 -21.07
C ASP A 275 22.07 4.13 -21.76
N PRO A 276 22.04 5.35 -22.34
CA PRO A 276 23.09 6.36 -22.29
C PRO A 276 23.11 7.15 -20.97
N TYR A 277 21.98 7.23 -20.25
CA TYR A 277 21.86 7.87 -18.93
C TYR A 277 21.21 6.91 -17.93
N PRO A 278 21.70 6.79 -16.68
CA PRO A 278 22.90 7.42 -16.11
C PRO A 278 24.24 6.78 -16.54
N GLY A 279 24.22 5.71 -17.34
CA GLY A 279 25.38 4.84 -17.63
C GLY A 279 26.65 5.57 -18.04
N ALA A 280 26.55 6.59 -18.90
CA ALA A 280 27.70 7.40 -19.31
C ALA A 280 28.42 8.10 -18.14
N PHE A 281 27.77 8.24 -16.98
CA PHE A 281 28.29 8.86 -15.77
C PHE A 281 28.58 7.85 -14.65
N LEU A 282 28.58 6.55 -14.96
CA LEU A 282 28.90 5.48 -14.02
C LEU A 282 30.17 4.72 -14.41
N LYS A 283 30.91 5.21 -15.41
CA LYS A 283 32.11 4.56 -15.95
C LYS A 283 33.40 5.06 -15.27
N ASP A 284 34.52 4.43 -15.62
CA ASP A 284 35.85 4.73 -15.06
C ASP A 284 36.36 6.14 -15.37
N ASP A 285 35.79 6.81 -16.37
CA ASP A 285 36.15 8.18 -16.75
C ASP A 285 35.41 9.27 -15.95
N LEU A 286 34.56 8.89 -14.98
CA LEU A 286 33.74 9.82 -14.20
C LEU A 286 34.59 10.88 -13.46
N GLU A 287 35.69 10.51 -12.81
CA GLU A 287 36.55 11.46 -12.09
C GLU A 287 37.20 12.48 -13.04
N ASP A 288 37.55 12.04 -14.25
CA ASP A 288 38.10 12.92 -15.28
C ASP A 288 37.04 13.91 -15.78
N LYS A 289 35.80 13.45 -15.99
CA LYS A 289 34.65 14.32 -16.28
C LYS A 289 34.42 15.33 -15.16
N ILE A 290 34.46 14.89 -13.90
CA ILE A 290 34.28 15.76 -12.73
C ILE A 290 35.38 16.83 -12.69
N LEU A 291 36.64 16.43 -12.87
CA LEU A 291 37.79 17.34 -12.86
C LEU A 291 37.65 18.41 -13.96
N LYS A 292 37.48 17.99 -15.22
CA LYS A 292 37.42 18.90 -16.36
C LYS A 292 36.23 19.85 -16.27
N THR A 293 35.08 19.36 -15.84
CA THR A 293 33.87 20.18 -15.67
C THR A 293 34.06 21.24 -14.60
N ASN A 294 34.61 20.88 -13.43
CA ASN A 294 34.87 21.85 -12.36
C ASN A 294 35.94 22.88 -12.77
N LEU A 295 36.96 22.51 -13.55
CA LEU A 295 37.94 23.47 -14.05
C LEU A 295 37.29 24.51 -14.98
N ILE A 296 36.39 24.10 -15.88
CA ILE A 296 35.68 25.03 -16.78
C ILE A 296 34.71 25.90 -15.99
N LEU A 297 33.91 25.32 -15.08
CA LEU A 297 33.00 26.07 -14.22
C LEU A 297 33.76 27.10 -13.36
N ALA A 298 34.90 26.73 -12.79
CA ALA A 298 35.70 27.62 -11.95
C ALA A 298 36.26 28.80 -12.76
N LEU A 299 36.70 28.56 -14.00
CA LEU A 299 37.11 29.62 -14.91
C LEU A 299 35.94 30.54 -15.28
N ASP A 300 34.77 29.98 -15.59
CA ASP A 300 33.57 30.76 -15.90
C ASP A 300 33.16 31.67 -14.73
N TYR A 301 33.07 31.12 -13.51
CA TYR A 301 32.82 31.91 -12.31
C TYR A 301 33.88 32.99 -12.08
N LEU A 302 35.15 32.68 -12.28
CA LEU A 302 36.23 33.66 -12.16
C LEU A 302 36.11 34.79 -13.20
N THR A 303 35.76 34.49 -14.45
CA THR A 303 35.53 35.52 -15.48
C THR A 303 34.34 36.42 -15.18
N ASN A 304 33.36 35.91 -14.43
CA ASN A 304 32.20 36.67 -13.96
C ASN A 304 32.44 37.36 -12.59
N ASN A 305 33.67 37.36 -12.07
CA ASN A 305 34.07 37.89 -10.76
C ASN A 305 33.38 37.22 -9.54
N ASP A 306 32.88 35.99 -9.70
CA ASP A 306 32.33 35.20 -8.60
C ASP A 306 33.41 34.31 -7.98
N VAL A 307 34.21 34.91 -7.11
CA VAL A 307 35.35 34.24 -6.45
C VAL A 307 34.90 33.14 -5.48
N GLU A 308 33.73 33.30 -4.86
CA GLU A 308 33.18 32.32 -3.92
C GLU A 308 32.71 31.06 -4.67
N ALA A 309 31.92 31.21 -5.72
CA ALA A 309 31.49 30.09 -6.55
C ALA A 309 32.67 29.38 -7.24
N CYS A 310 33.69 30.13 -7.66
CA CYS A 310 34.95 29.58 -8.17
C CYS A 310 35.62 28.68 -7.12
N ARG A 311 35.77 29.16 -5.87
CA ARG A 311 36.33 28.37 -4.77
C ARG A 311 35.51 27.11 -4.48
N GLU A 312 34.19 27.25 -4.37
CA GLU A 312 33.28 26.12 -4.12
C GLU A 312 33.30 25.08 -5.24
N THR A 313 33.46 25.52 -6.48
CA THR A 313 33.62 24.64 -7.64
C THR A 313 34.94 23.88 -7.56
N LEU A 314 36.05 24.53 -7.20
CA LEU A 314 37.33 23.83 -7.00
C LEU A 314 37.27 22.87 -5.81
N GLN A 315 36.53 23.21 -4.76
CA GLN A 315 36.29 22.34 -3.61
C GLN A 315 35.61 21.02 -4.02
N ASN A 316 34.74 21.04 -5.03
CA ASN A 316 34.11 19.81 -5.56
C ASN A 316 35.13 18.77 -6.05
N ILE A 317 36.27 19.21 -6.62
CA ILE A 317 37.32 18.30 -7.09
C ILE A 317 37.95 17.56 -5.91
N TRP A 318 38.14 18.26 -4.79
CA TRP A 318 38.64 17.65 -3.56
C TRP A 318 37.61 16.69 -2.98
N LEU A 319 36.34 17.13 -2.84
CA LEU A 319 35.25 16.31 -2.31
C LEU A 319 35.04 15.02 -3.11
N ALA A 320 35.12 15.09 -4.44
CA ALA A 320 35.00 13.94 -5.34
C ALA A 320 36.05 12.83 -5.09
N ARG A 321 37.17 13.17 -4.45
CA ARG A 321 38.28 12.24 -4.13
C ARG A 321 38.36 11.89 -2.66
N THR A 322 37.55 12.52 -1.82
CA THR A 322 37.56 12.34 -0.37
C THR A 322 36.15 12.01 0.12
N ASP A 323 35.37 13.02 0.46
CA ASP A 323 34.09 12.92 1.15
C ASP A 323 33.01 12.19 0.32
N ALA A 324 32.99 12.39 -1.00
CA ALA A 324 32.00 11.79 -1.87
C ALA A 324 32.31 10.33 -2.24
N VAL A 325 33.51 9.82 -1.91
CA VAL A 325 33.87 8.43 -2.13
C VAL A 325 33.33 7.61 -0.96
N PRO A 326 32.42 6.64 -1.18
CA PRO A 326 31.95 5.79 -0.11
C PRO A 326 33.10 5.02 0.54
N GLN A 327 33.18 5.07 1.88
CA GLN A 327 34.26 4.42 2.64
C GLN A 327 34.00 2.92 2.87
N ASP A 328 32.73 2.53 2.87
CA ASP A 328 32.29 1.15 3.06
C ASP A 328 31.83 0.51 1.74
N ASN A 329 31.74 -0.82 1.71
CA ASN A 329 31.16 -1.54 0.58
C ASN A 329 29.66 -1.21 0.47
N THR A 330 29.30 -0.38 -0.50
CA THR A 330 27.93 0.12 -0.74
C THR A 330 26.97 -1.00 -1.10
N PHE A 331 27.41 -1.98 -1.89
CA PHE A 331 26.61 -3.16 -2.23
C PHE A 331 26.24 -3.99 -0.98
N LEU A 332 27.21 -4.35 -0.14
CA LEU A 332 26.95 -5.15 1.07
C LEU A 332 26.07 -4.40 2.09
N ASN A 333 26.27 -3.09 2.21
CA ASN A 333 25.41 -2.26 3.04
C ASN A 333 23.96 -2.23 2.53
N TYR A 334 23.77 -2.14 1.20
CA TYR A 334 22.46 -2.22 0.60
C TYR A 334 21.83 -3.61 0.77
N LEU A 335 22.59 -4.70 0.65
CA LEU A 335 22.11 -6.05 0.93
C LEU A 335 21.62 -6.19 2.39
N ALA A 336 22.35 -5.66 3.35
CA ALA A 336 21.93 -5.69 4.76
C ALA A 336 20.67 -4.85 5.03
N LEU A 337 20.45 -3.78 4.26
CA LEU A 337 19.18 -3.04 4.27
C LEU A 337 18.06 -3.89 3.66
N GLN A 338 18.30 -4.46 2.49
CA GLN A 338 17.34 -5.23 1.71
C GLN A 338 16.85 -6.46 2.49
N GLU A 339 17.75 -7.17 3.18
CA GLU A 339 17.41 -8.31 4.03
C GLU A 339 16.44 -7.91 5.14
N ARG A 340 16.77 -6.86 5.91
CA ARG A 340 15.90 -6.35 6.98
C ARG A 340 14.57 -5.82 6.44
N TRP A 341 14.55 -5.22 5.25
CA TRP A 341 13.34 -4.75 4.59
C TRP A 341 12.41 -5.91 4.21
N ARG A 342 12.95 -6.94 3.56
CA ARG A 342 12.19 -8.14 3.21
C ARG A 342 11.61 -8.81 4.46
N ASP A 343 12.41 -8.89 5.52
CA ASP A 343 11.99 -9.52 6.77
C ASP A 343 10.91 -8.69 7.48
N LEU A 344 10.97 -7.34 7.43
CA LEU A 344 9.89 -6.46 7.87
C LEU A 344 8.60 -6.71 7.07
N CYS A 345 8.70 -6.79 5.74
CA CYS A 345 7.55 -7.02 4.87
C CYS A 345 6.88 -8.36 5.20
N HIS A 346 7.68 -9.42 5.32
CA HIS A 346 7.22 -10.76 5.67
C HIS A 346 6.56 -10.79 7.05
N TYR A 347 7.19 -10.19 8.06
CA TYR A 347 6.67 -10.12 9.42
C TYR A 347 5.28 -9.47 9.49
N VAL A 348 5.10 -8.33 8.82
CA VAL A 348 3.81 -7.62 8.81
C VAL A 348 2.75 -8.34 7.97
N GLU A 349 3.14 -9.15 6.99
CA GLU A 349 2.19 -9.98 6.23
C GLU A 349 1.73 -11.22 7.00
N GLU A 350 2.57 -11.79 7.87
CA GLU A 350 2.25 -13.00 8.65
C GLU A 350 1.62 -12.72 10.02
N ASP A 351 1.99 -11.62 10.68
CA ASP A 351 1.49 -11.28 12.02
C ASP A 351 0.20 -10.45 11.92
N ASP A 352 -0.94 -11.14 11.85
CA ASP A 352 -2.26 -10.53 11.69
C ASP A 352 -2.60 -9.50 12.79
N GLU A 353 -2.17 -9.74 14.03
CA GLU A 353 -2.40 -8.81 15.14
C GLU A 353 -1.68 -7.48 14.91
N THR A 354 -0.38 -7.54 14.61
CA THR A 354 0.45 -6.36 14.34
C THR A 354 -0.05 -5.64 13.11
N ARG A 355 -0.32 -6.37 12.02
CA ARG A 355 -0.86 -5.81 10.78
C ARG A 355 -2.18 -5.08 11.02
N SER A 356 -3.11 -5.70 11.74
CA SER A 356 -4.42 -5.12 12.06
C SER A 356 -4.28 -3.82 12.85
N ARG A 357 -3.38 -3.79 13.84
CA ARG A 357 -3.10 -2.58 14.65
C ARG A 357 -2.49 -1.45 13.81
N ILE A 358 -1.55 -1.76 12.93
CA ILE A 358 -0.94 -0.78 12.01
C ILE A 358 -2.00 -0.25 11.03
N LEU A 359 -2.82 -1.14 10.48
CA LEU A 359 -3.90 -0.79 9.55
C LEU A 359 -4.94 0.13 10.19
N ASP A 360 -5.30 -0.08 11.46
CA ASP A 360 -6.18 0.81 12.21
C ASP A 360 -5.61 2.24 12.30
N PHE A 361 -4.31 2.40 12.60
CA PHE A 361 -3.68 3.72 12.58
C PHE A 361 -3.72 4.38 11.20
N ILE A 362 -3.47 3.63 10.13
CA ILE A 362 -3.56 4.15 8.75
C ILE A 362 -5.00 4.57 8.43
N ARG A 363 -6.00 3.76 8.79
CA ARG A 363 -7.43 4.04 8.55
C ARG A 363 -7.93 5.26 9.30
N ARG A 364 -7.45 5.49 10.53
CA ARG A 364 -7.71 6.74 11.28
C ARG A 364 -7.18 7.99 10.57
N GLY A 365 -6.20 7.83 9.68
CA GLY A 365 -5.74 8.87 8.78
C GLY A 365 -6.73 9.25 7.68
N GLY A 366 -7.78 8.46 7.46
CA GLY A 366 -8.84 8.71 6.48
C GLY A 366 -9.48 10.10 6.67
N ILE A 367 -9.59 10.86 5.59
CA ILE A 367 -10.03 12.27 5.64
C ILE A 367 -11.47 12.40 6.17
N TYR A 368 -12.34 11.45 5.83
CA TYR A 368 -13.74 11.40 6.27
C TYR A 368 -13.96 10.42 7.42
N TYR A 369 -12.90 9.81 7.95
CA TYR A 369 -13.00 8.75 8.97
C TYR A 369 -13.80 9.21 10.19
N GLU A 370 -13.50 10.38 10.75
CA GLU A 370 -14.24 10.88 11.92
C GLU A 370 -15.72 11.16 11.62
N GLU A 371 -16.03 11.66 10.42
CA GLU A 371 -17.40 11.96 10.03
C GLU A 371 -18.21 10.68 9.83
N GLU A 372 -17.62 9.67 9.19
CA GLU A 372 -18.18 8.32 9.08
C GLU A 372 -18.41 7.70 10.46
N GLN A 373 -17.44 7.78 11.37
CA GLN A 373 -17.61 7.26 12.73
C GLN A 373 -18.74 7.99 13.49
N ARG A 374 -18.85 9.31 13.35
CA ARG A 374 -19.97 10.08 13.93
C ARG A 374 -21.30 9.69 13.31
N GLN A 375 -21.35 9.46 12.00
CA GLN A 375 -22.56 9.03 11.30
C GLN A 375 -22.98 7.62 11.72
N LYS A 376 -22.04 6.66 11.80
CA LYS A 376 -22.27 5.32 12.33
C LYS A 376 -22.77 5.37 13.77
N ALA A 377 -22.15 6.18 14.63
CA ALA A 377 -22.59 6.38 16.02
C ALA A 377 -24.00 6.99 16.10
N ARG A 378 -24.32 7.97 15.25
CA ARG A 378 -25.65 8.59 15.18
C ARG A 378 -26.71 7.62 14.67
N LEU A 379 -26.39 6.80 13.66
CA LEU A 379 -27.27 5.73 13.18
C LEU A 379 -27.55 4.73 14.30
N LYS A 380 -26.50 4.26 14.99
CA LYS A 380 -26.65 3.39 16.16
C LYS A 380 -27.54 4.00 17.23
N GLU A 381 -27.42 5.30 17.52
CA GLU A 381 -28.27 5.98 18.50
C GLU A 381 -29.74 6.08 18.04
N LEU A 382 -29.97 6.41 16.77
CA LEU A 382 -31.32 6.45 16.17
C LEU A 382 -31.99 5.09 16.24
N TYR A 383 -31.28 4.05 15.78
CA TYR A 383 -31.78 2.68 15.84
C TYR A 383 -31.92 2.21 17.29
N ALA A 384 -31.01 2.57 18.20
CA ALA A 384 -31.12 2.19 19.62
C ALA A 384 -32.39 2.73 20.29
N ARG A 385 -32.88 3.90 19.88
CA ARG A 385 -34.15 4.46 20.35
C ARG A 385 -35.38 3.75 19.75
N GLU A 386 -35.21 3.13 18.59
CA GLU A 386 -36.23 2.32 17.88
C GLU A 386 -36.11 0.81 18.14
N LEU A 387 -35.08 0.35 18.89
CA LEU A 387 -34.96 -1.04 19.35
C LEU A 387 -36.07 -1.32 20.37
N ALA A 388 -37.28 -1.50 19.86
CA ALA A 388 -38.41 -1.99 20.62
C ALA A 388 -38.05 -3.36 21.21
N SER A 389 -38.53 -3.61 22.43
CA SER A 389 -38.55 -4.96 22.99
C SER A 389 -39.10 -5.94 21.96
N VAL A 390 -38.43 -7.07 21.78
CA VAL A 390 -38.91 -8.11 20.86
C VAL A 390 -40.31 -8.54 21.29
N THR A 391 -41.25 -8.57 20.34
CA THR A 391 -42.64 -8.94 20.65
C THR A 391 -42.91 -10.40 20.29
N PRO A 392 -43.86 -11.08 20.96
CA PRO A 392 -44.24 -12.45 20.60
C PRO A 392 -44.73 -12.56 19.15
N ASP A 393 -45.50 -11.58 18.68
CA ASP A 393 -46.03 -11.56 17.31
C ASP A 393 -44.91 -11.43 16.27
N GLU A 394 -43.84 -10.70 16.60
CA GLU A 394 -42.65 -10.60 15.76
C GLU A 394 -41.86 -11.92 15.72
N LEU A 395 -41.63 -12.54 16.88
CA LEU A 395 -40.96 -13.85 16.94
C LEU A 395 -41.71 -14.89 16.10
N ALA A 396 -43.04 -14.88 16.14
CA ALA A 396 -43.87 -15.80 15.37
C ALA A 396 -43.65 -15.73 13.84
N GLN A 397 -43.15 -14.60 13.32
CA GLN A 397 -42.86 -14.42 11.89
C GLN A 397 -41.50 -15.00 11.48
N LEU A 398 -40.64 -15.35 12.44
CA LEU A 398 -39.31 -15.88 12.18
C LEU A 398 -39.37 -17.41 12.14
N GLU A 399 -38.79 -18.01 11.10
CA GLU A 399 -38.83 -19.46 10.87
C GLU A 399 -38.32 -20.29 12.05
N PHE A 400 -37.35 -19.76 12.79
CA PHE A 400 -36.78 -20.41 13.97
C PHE A 400 -37.81 -20.63 15.09
N PHE A 401 -38.78 -19.73 15.24
CA PHE A 401 -39.78 -19.74 16.31
C PHE A 401 -41.18 -20.18 15.84
N SER A 402 -41.33 -20.58 14.57
CA SER A 402 -42.62 -20.86 13.92
C SER A 402 -43.52 -21.89 14.63
N ASP A 403 -42.93 -22.80 15.41
CA ASP A 403 -43.62 -23.95 16.00
C ASP A 403 -44.04 -23.71 17.46
N LEU A 404 -43.79 -22.51 17.98
CA LEU A 404 -44.07 -22.12 19.36
C LEU A 404 -45.48 -21.52 19.50
N THR A 405 -46.12 -21.77 20.63
CA THR A 405 -47.40 -21.15 20.97
C THR A 405 -47.20 -19.70 21.42
N LYS A 406 -48.29 -18.93 21.46
CA LYS A 406 -48.23 -17.53 21.91
C LYS A 406 -47.67 -17.40 23.33
N GLU A 407 -48.05 -18.29 24.25
CA GLU A 407 -47.54 -18.30 25.62
C GLU A 407 -46.04 -18.63 25.67
N GLU A 408 -45.56 -19.52 24.80
CA GLU A 408 -44.14 -19.87 24.69
C GLU A 408 -43.31 -18.70 24.13
N LEU A 409 -43.86 -18.00 23.12
CA LEU A 409 -43.24 -16.81 22.52
C LEU A 409 -43.16 -15.64 23.52
N GLU A 410 -44.15 -15.49 24.41
CA GLU A 410 -44.12 -14.50 25.51
C GLU A 410 -42.99 -14.73 26.51
N ILE A 411 -42.60 -15.99 26.73
CA ILE A 411 -41.46 -16.31 27.61
C ILE A 411 -40.16 -15.95 26.89
N LEU A 412 -40.01 -16.36 25.63
CA LEU A 412 -38.78 -16.12 24.87
C LEU A 412 -38.54 -14.64 24.55
N SER A 413 -39.60 -13.88 24.29
CA SER A 413 -39.47 -12.46 23.95
C SER A 413 -38.82 -11.64 25.08
N ARG A 414 -38.88 -12.12 26.34
CA ARG A 414 -38.28 -11.47 27.52
C ARG A 414 -36.77 -11.69 27.63
N ILE A 415 -36.23 -12.73 27.00
CA ILE A 415 -34.79 -13.03 27.01
C ILE A 415 -34.07 -12.57 25.74
N CYS A 416 -34.80 -11.97 24.80
CA CYS A 416 -34.27 -11.47 23.55
C CYS A 416 -33.79 -10.01 23.70
N GLU A 417 -32.51 -9.78 23.44
CA GLU A 417 -31.96 -8.43 23.22
C GLU A 417 -31.92 -8.18 21.70
N VAL A 418 -32.02 -6.92 21.26
CA VAL A 418 -31.78 -6.58 19.84
C VAL A 418 -30.53 -5.72 19.78
N ARG A 419 -29.61 -6.07 18.88
CA ARG A 419 -28.42 -5.27 18.55
C ARG A 419 -28.53 -4.78 17.11
N PHE A 420 -27.96 -3.61 16.86
CA PHE A 420 -27.91 -3.00 15.54
C PHE A 420 -26.45 -2.87 15.10
N TYR A 421 -26.21 -3.26 13.85
CA TYR A 421 -24.92 -3.23 13.18
C TYR A 421 -25.04 -2.43 11.90
N THR A 422 -24.09 -1.54 11.67
CA THR A 422 -23.97 -0.81 10.41
C THR A 422 -23.33 -1.69 9.34
N GLU A 423 -23.40 -1.27 8.07
CA GLU A 423 -22.72 -1.97 6.98
C GLU A 423 -21.21 -2.11 7.27
N ASP A 424 -20.68 -3.30 6.93
CA ASP A 424 -19.32 -3.77 7.18
C ASP A 424 -18.90 -3.84 8.65
N GLU A 425 -19.85 -3.72 9.57
CA GLU A 425 -19.60 -3.91 10.99
C GLU A 425 -19.58 -5.41 11.34
N ILE A 426 -18.54 -5.80 12.09
CA ILE A 426 -18.38 -7.16 12.60
C ILE A 426 -19.41 -7.40 13.71
N VAL A 427 -20.16 -8.50 13.58
CA VAL A 427 -21.08 -9.00 14.60
C VAL A 427 -20.32 -9.75 15.69
N PHE A 428 -19.41 -10.64 15.27
CA PHE A 428 -18.38 -11.30 16.09
C PHE A 428 -17.26 -11.85 15.21
N GLU A 429 -16.12 -12.13 15.82
CA GLU A 429 -14.92 -12.63 15.14
C GLU A 429 -14.72 -14.15 15.27
N GLU A 430 -14.07 -14.77 14.29
CA GLU A 430 -13.51 -16.12 14.42
C GLU A 430 -12.59 -16.18 15.65
N GLY A 431 -12.71 -17.24 16.45
CA GLY A 431 -11.94 -17.39 17.68
C GLY A 431 -12.57 -16.71 18.92
N GLU A 432 -13.57 -15.83 18.74
CA GLU A 432 -14.29 -15.22 19.86
C GLU A 432 -15.22 -16.24 20.54
N VAL A 433 -15.29 -16.18 21.88
CA VAL A 433 -16.20 -16.98 22.70
C VAL A 433 -17.20 -16.04 23.37
N ASP A 434 -18.43 -16.01 22.88
CA ASP A 434 -19.50 -15.16 23.42
C ASP A 434 -20.72 -15.94 23.92
N ASN A 435 -20.79 -17.25 23.65
CA ASN A 435 -21.86 -18.16 24.03
C ASN A 435 -23.26 -17.59 23.71
N THR A 436 -23.44 -17.06 22.51
CA THR A 436 -24.66 -16.31 22.16
C THR A 436 -25.30 -16.83 20.88
N LEU A 437 -26.63 -16.93 20.87
CA LEU A 437 -27.43 -17.21 19.68
C LEU A 437 -27.82 -15.90 19.01
N TYR A 438 -27.58 -15.82 17.71
CA TYR A 438 -27.85 -14.65 16.88
C TYR A 438 -28.90 -14.99 15.83
N ILE A 439 -29.93 -14.16 15.70
CA ILE A 439 -31.03 -14.35 14.73
C ILE A 439 -31.24 -13.05 13.97
N VAL A 440 -31.12 -13.09 12.65
CA VAL A 440 -31.27 -11.89 11.82
C VAL A 440 -32.73 -11.42 11.87
N ARG A 441 -32.96 -10.23 12.42
CA ARG A 441 -34.29 -9.61 12.54
C ARG A 441 -34.68 -8.85 11.27
N SER A 442 -33.71 -8.12 10.71
CA SER A 442 -33.82 -7.39 9.44
C SER A 442 -32.42 -7.13 8.90
N GLY A 443 -32.30 -6.98 7.59
CA GLY A 443 -31.01 -6.86 6.91
C GLY A 443 -30.42 -8.22 6.57
N SER A 444 -29.10 -8.26 6.40
CA SER A 444 -28.35 -9.45 6.02
C SER A 444 -26.91 -9.41 6.52
N VAL A 445 -26.34 -10.59 6.74
CA VAL A 445 -24.96 -10.78 7.17
C VAL A 445 -24.25 -11.80 6.26
N ARG A 446 -22.94 -11.66 6.12
CA ARG A 446 -22.08 -12.66 5.49
C ARG A 446 -21.21 -13.33 6.54
N VAL A 447 -21.05 -14.64 6.40
CA VAL A 447 -20.12 -15.46 7.19
C VAL A 447 -18.86 -15.61 6.35
N ILE A 448 -17.73 -15.13 6.87
CA ILE A 448 -16.46 -15.18 6.18
C ILE A 448 -15.44 -15.96 6.99
N ARG A 449 -14.51 -16.58 6.28
CA ARG A 449 -13.28 -17.10 6.86
C ARG A 449 -12.10 -16.51 6.13
N ARG A 450 -11.08 -16.08 6.88
CA ARG A 450 -9.83 -15.62 6.29
C ARG A 450 -8.92 -16.81 6.09
N ASP A 451 -8.45 -16.99 4.86
CA ASP A 451 -7.39 -17.95 4.53
C ASP A 451 -6.23 -17.17 3.91
N HIS A 452 -5.16 -16.97 4.70
CA HIS A 452 -3.93 -16.25 4.37
C HIS A 452 -4.10 -14.82 3.79
N LEU A 453 -4.59 -14.69 2.56
CA LEU A 453 -4.71 -13.45 1.79
C LEU A 453 -6.11 -13.21 1.19
N GLU A 454 -7.04 -14.17 1.28
CA GLU A 454 -8.39 -14.03 0.71
C GLU A 454 -9.49 -14.21 1.76
N GLU A 455 -10.53 -13.39 1.68
CA GLU A 455 -11.77 -13.55 2.43
C GLU A 455 -12.72 -14.48 1.66
N ILE A 456 -12.96 -15.67 2.21
CA ILE A 456 -13.87 -16.64 1.62
C ILE A 456 -15.25 -16.47 2.25
N VAL A 457 -16.24 -16.09 1.45
CA VAL A 457 -17.65 -16.05 1.89
C VAL A 457 -18.20 -17.48 1.95
N LEU A 458 -18.45 -17.95 3.17
CA LEU A 458 -18.98 -19.29 3.42
C LEU A 458 -20.49 -19.35 3.23
N ALA A 459 -21.21 -18.32 3.68
CA ALA A 459 -22.66 -18.22 3.61
C ALA A 459 -23.13 -16.76 3.75
N GLU A 460 -24.34 -16.49 3.28
CA GLU A 460 -25.08 -15.25 3.57
C GLU A 460 -26.36 -15.62 4.30
N LEU A 461 -26.68 -14.85 5.34
CA LEU A 461 -27.87 -15.04 6.15
C LEU A 461 -28.72 -13.78 6.12
N SER A 462 -30.00 -13.96 5.88
CA SER A 462 -31.04 -12.94 5.81
C SER A 462 -32.04 -13.13 6.94
N LYS A 463 -33.02 -12.23 7.01
CA LYS A 463 -34.09 -12.23 8.01
C LYS A 463 -34.66 -13.64 8.30
N GLY A 464 -34.69 -13.99 9.59
CA GLY A 464 -35.22 -15.27 10.10
C GLY A 464 -34.17 -16.37 10.25
N GLN A 465 -33.03 -16.25 9.57
CA GLN A 465 -31.93 -17.20 9.72
C GLN A 465 -31.09 -16.86 10.95
N HIS A 466 -30.41 -17.87 11.51
CA HIS A 466 -29.70 -17.78 12.79
C HIS A 466 -28.29 -18.37 12.71
N LEU A 467 -27.46 -18.05 13.69
CA LEU A 467 -26.04 -18.40 13.76
C LEU A 467 -25.54 -18.36 15.21
N GLY A 468 -24.36 -18.91 15.48
CA GLY A 468 -23.80 -19.02 16.83
C GLY A 468 -24.27 -20.27 17.60
N GLU A 469 -24.97 -21.20 16.95
CA GLU A 469 -25.50 -22.40 17.59
C GLU A 469 -24.41 -23.32 18.17
N LEU A 470 -23.25 -23.39 17.53
CA LEU A 470 -22.12 -24.18 18.01
C LEU A 470 -21.48 -23.54 19.26
N SER A 471 -21.34 -22.21 19.28
CA SER A 471 -20.85 -21.50 20.47
C SER A 471 -21.82 -21.67 21.65
N LEU A 472 -23.12 -21.49 21.40
CA LEU A 472 -24.18 -21.68 22.39
C LEU A 472 -24.18 -23.10 23.01
N ILE A 473 -24.12 -24.14 22.18
CA ILE A 473 -24.31 -25.53 22.62
C ILE A 473 -23.01 -26.16 23.12
N ALA A 474 -21.89 -25.92 22.44
CA ALA A 474 -20.65 -26.69 22.65
C ALA A 474 -19.55 -25.94 23.42
N ASP A 475 -19.80 -24.70 23.88
CA ASP A 475 -18.80 -23.86 24.56
C ASP A 475 -17.52 -23.69 23.72
N THR A 476 -17.72 -23.56 22.42
CA THR A 476 -16.63 -23.41 21.45
C THR A 476 -16.55 -21.98 20.96
N ALA A 477 -15.34 -21.57 20.55
CA ALA A 477 -15.13 -20.34 19.83
C ALA A 477 -15.84 -20.37 18.48
N HIS A 478 -16.24 -19.20 17.97
CA HIS A 478 -16.80 -19.08 16.63
C HIS A 478 -15.79 -19.56 15.59
N THR A 479 -16.27 -20.32 14.61
CA THR A 479 -15.43 -20.93 13.56
C THR A 479 -15.24 -20.04 12.34
N ALA A 480 -15.86 -18.86 12.33
CA ALA A 480 -15.86 -17.90 11.24
C ALA A 480 -16.26 -16.52 11.77
N THR A 481 -15.86 -15.46 11.07
CA THR A 481 -16.25 -14.08 11.36
C THR A 481 -17.57 -13.76 10.66
N VAL A 482 -18.43 -12.96 11.30
CA VAL A 482 -19.71 -12.54 10.72
C VAL A 482 -19.76 -11.03 10.59
N ILE A 483 -20.12 -10.54 9.40
CA ILE A 483 -20.13 -9.11 9.06
C ILE A 483 -21.49 -8.74 8.49
N ALA A 484 -22.02 -7.58 8.88
CA ALA A 484 -23.25 -7.04 8.30
C ALA A 484 -23.04 -6.54 6.86
N ASN A 485 -23.88 -6.98 5.93
CA ASN A 485 -23.86 -6.54 4.53
C ASN A 485 -24.58 -5.21 4.31
N GLU A 486 -25.43 -4.82 5.26
CA GLU A 486 -26.25 -3.61 5.23
C GLU A 486 -26.63 -3.25 6.68
N PRO A 487 -27.28 -2.10 6.95
CA PRO A 487 -27.86 -1.81 8.26
C PRO A 487 -28.74 -2.96 8.78
N THR A 488 -28.24 -3.70 9.77
CA THR A 488 -28.78 -5.00 10.18
C THR A 488 -29.15 -4.99 11.65
N GLN A 489 -30.33 -5.54 11.96
CA GLN A 489 -30.75 -5.79 13.34
C GLN A 489 -30.67 -7.29 13.61
N ILE A 490 -30.10 -7.65 14.76
CA ILE A 490 -29.92 -9.05 15.17
C ILE A 490 -30.54 -9.22 16.56
N ILE A 491 -31.42 -10.20 16.70
CA ILE A 491 -31.89 -10.68 17.99
C ILE A 491 -30.79 -11.55 18.60
N VAL A 492 -30.47 -11.26 19.85
CA VAL A 492 -29.38 -11.83 20.61
C VAL A 492 -29.97 -12.52 21.84
N ILE A 493 -29.67 -13.82 21.98
CA ILE A 493 -30.10 -14.61 23.13
C ILE A 493 -28.86 -15.26 23.75
N ARG A 494 -28.52 -14.84 24.96
CA ARG A 494 -27.35 -15.37 25.68
C ARG A 494 -27.62 -16.78 26.19
N LYS A 495 -26.57 -17.60 26.26
CA LYS A 495 -26.63 -18.99 26.74
C LYS A 495 -27.35 -19.13 28.06
N GLU A 496 -27.00 -18.32 29.06
CA GLU A 496 -27.54 -18.47 30.41
C GLU A 496 -29.07 -18.33 30.41
N ALA A 497 -29.58 -17.28 29.75
CA ALA A 497 -31.01 -17.02 29.64
C ALA A 497 -31.73 -18.06 28.75
N PHE A 498 -31.07 -18.54 27.70
CA PHE A 498 -31.61 -19.58 26.83
C PHE A 498 -31.83 -20.88 27.60
N PHE A 499 -30.79 -21.37 28.29
CA PHE A 499 -30.84 -22.63 29.04
C PHE A 499 -31.77 -22.55 30.26
N GLU A 500 -31.89 -21.39 30.92
CA GLU A 500 -32.87 -21.19 31.99
C GLU A 500 -34.31 -21.43 31.50
N VAL A 501 -34.67 -20.95 30.31
CA VAL A 501 -35.98 -21.22 29.70
C VAL A 501 -36.14 -22.70 29.37
N LEU A 502 -35.08 -23.36 28.87
CA LEU A 502 -35.13 -24.78 28.52
C LEU A 502 -35.33 -25.68 29.75
N ASP A 503 -34.69 -25.35 30.86
CA ASP A 503 -34.78 -26.10 32.12
C ASP A 503 -36.18 -26.02 32.75
N VAL A 504 -36.85 -24.87 32.60
CA VAL A 504 -38.19 -24.63 33.14
C VAL A 504 -39.30 -25.15 32.21
N ASN A 505 -39.11 -25.09 30.89
CA ASN A 505 -40.13 -25.46 29.92
C ASN A 505 -39.65 -26.50 28.91
N ALA A 506 -39.90 -27.78 29.23
CA ALA A 506 -39.52 -28.92 28.40
C ALA A 506 -40.14 -28.92 26.99
N GLN A 507 -41.29 -28.28 26.77
CA GLN A 507 -41.90 -28.18 25.43
C GLN A 507 -41.15 -27.19 24.55
N ILE A 508 -40.78 -26.02 25.10
CA ILE A 508 -39.91 -25.05 24.42
C ILE A 508 -38.56 -25.71 24.08
N ALA A 509 -37.95 -26.38 25.05
CA ALA A 509 -36.68 -27.10 24.86
C ALA A 509 -36.76 -28.09 23.72
N LYS A 510 -37.78 -28.96 23.70
CA LYS A 510 -37.96 -29.94 22.63
C LYS A 510 -38.06 -29.27 21.25
N LYS A 511 -38.84 -28.20 21.12
CA LYS A 511 -39.05 -27.51 19.83
C LYS A 511 -37.79 -26.81 19.34
N LEU A 512 -37.14 -26.03 20.21
CA LEU A 512 -35.95 -25.25 19.85
C LEU A 512 -34.74 -26.15 19.57
N LEU A 513 -34.49 -27.16 20.40
CA LEU A 513 -33.39 -28.11 20.17
C LEU A 513 -33.60 -28.89 18.86
N LEU A 514 -34.85 -29.24 18.52
CA LEU A 514 -35.15 -29.89 17.25
C LEU A 514 -34.89 -28.96 16.05
N LYS A 515 -35.22 -27.67 16.15
CA LYS A 515 -34.91 -26.66 15.11
C LYS A 515 -33.40 -26.47 14.93
N LEU A 516 -32.64 -26.35 16.02
CA LEU A 516 -31.19 -26.25 15.99
C LEU A 516 -30.56 -27.49 15.37
N ALA A 517 -30.97 -28.69 15.81
CA ALA A 517 -30.47 -29.95 15.27
C ALA A 517 -30.79 -30.11 13.77
N LYS A 518 -31.99 -29.70 13.33
CA LYS A 518 -32.36 -29.72 11.91
C LYS A 518 -31.47 -28.80 11.08
N THR A 519 -31.26 -27.56 11.55
CA THR A 519 -30.44 -26.55 10.86
C THR A 519 -28.98 -27.00 10.77
N LEU A 520 -28.42 -27.52 11.87
CA LEU A 520 -27.07 -28.11 11.89
C LEU A 520 -26.94 -29.28 10.91
N GLY A 521 -27.96 -30.15 10.85
CA GLY A 521 -27.99 -31.27 9.92
C GLY A 521 -28.03 -30.84 8.45
N GLU A 522 -28.79 -29.78 8.13
CA GLU A 522 -28.85 -29.18 6.80
C GLU A 522 -27.50 -28.56 6.41
N ARG A 523 -26.90 -27.76 7.29
CA ARG A 523 -25.56 -27.15 7.08
C ARG A 523 -24.47 -28.19 6.90
N LEU A 524 -24.49 -29.27 7.69
CA LEU A 524 -23.54 -30.37 7.56
C LEU A 524 -23.68 -31.06 6.20
N ARG A 525 -24.91 -31.23 5.71
CA ARG A 525 -25.16 -31.81 4.38
C ARG A 525 -24.61 -30.91 3.28
N GLU A 526 -24.93 -29.61 3.30
CA GLU A 526 -24.41 -28.64 2.32
C GLU A 526 -22.89 -28.58 2.32
N THR A 527 -22.27 -28.61 3.50
CA THR A 527 -20.80 -28.65 3.64
C THR A 527 -20.21 -29.91 3.02
N ASN A 528 -20.80 -31.07 3.27
CA ASN A 528 -20.35 -32.34 2.70
C ASN A 528 -20.52 -32.36 1.16
N GLU A 529 -21.62 -31.83 0.63
CA GLU A 529 -21.85 -31.74 -0.81
C GLU A 529 -20.82 -30.81 -1.49
N ARG A 530 -20.54 -29.65 -0.87
CA ARG A 530 -19.48 -28.75 -1.34
C ARG A 530 -18.11 -29.43 -1.31
N TYR A 531 -17.77 -30.12 -0.22
CA TYR A 531 -16.51 -30.85 -0.10
C TYR A 531 -16.34 -31.91 -1.20
N LEU A 532 -17.38 -32.70 -1.47
CA LEU A 532 -17.37 -33.70 -2.55
C LEU A 532 -17.15 -33.03 -3.92
N SER A 533 -17.85 -31.94 -4.20
CA SER A 533 -17.70 -31.22 -5.48
C SER A 533 -16.32 -30.61 -5.68
N LEU A 534 -15.68 -30.13 -4.61
CA LEU A 534 -14.31 -29.60 -4.64
C LEU A 534 -13.29 -30.72 -4.83
N LYS A 535 -13.50 -31.85 -4.16
CA LYS A 535 -12.65 -33.04 -4.31
C LYS A 535 -12.70 -33.57 -5.75
N GLU A 536 -13.88 -33.69 -6.35
CA GLU A 536 -14.05 -34.12 -7.74
C GLU A 536 -13.34 -33.16 -8.72
N ARG A 537 -13.45 -31.84 -8.51
CA ARG A 537 -12.71 -30.85 -9.34
C ARG A 537 -11.21 -30.99 -9.19
N ALA A 538 -10.70 -31.08 -7.95
CA ALA A 538 -9.28 -31.22 -7.70
C ALA A 538 -8.71 -32.51 -8.32
N GLU A 539 -9.45 -33.63 -8.24
CA GLU A 539 -9.08 -34.88 -8.91
C GLU A 539 -9.05 -34.72 -10.44
N MET A 540 -10.00 -33.97 -11.01
CA MET A 540 -10.05 -33.69 -12.45
C MET A 540 -8.91 -32.78 -12.91
N ASP A 541 -8.57 -31.75 -12.13
CA ASP A 541 -7.45 -30.83 -12.42
C ASP A 541 -6.11 -31.56 -12.39
N VAL A 542 -5.91 -32.45 -11.40
CA VAL A 542 -4.73 -33.33 -11.34
C VAL A 542 -4.68 -34.28 -12.55
N TYR A 543 -5.82 -34.82 -12.97
CA TYR A 543 -5.90 -35.69 -14.15
C TYR A 543 -5.66 -34.94 -15.48
N MET A 544 -5.97 -33.64 -15.54
CA MET A 544 -5.69 -32.79 -16.70
C MET A 544 -4.24 -32.28 -16.74
N LEU A 545 -3.56 -32.25 -15.59
CA LEU A 545 -2.14 -31.88 -15.46
C LEU A 545 -1.18 -33.04 -15.73
N LEU A 546 -1.64 -34.29 -15.54
CA LEU A 546 -0.92 -35.53 -15.86
C LEU A 546 -1.12 -35.91 -17.33
#